data_AF-A0A946TFY8-F1
#
_entry.id   AF-A0A946TFY8-F1
#
_cell.length_a   1.000
_cell.length_b   1.000
_cell.length_c   1.000
_cell.angle_alpha   90.00
_cell.angle_beta   90.00
_cell.angle_gamma   90.00
#
_symmetry.space_group_name_H-M   'P 1'
#
loop_
_entity.id
_entity.type
_entity.pdbx_description
1 polymer ?
#
loop_
_entity_poly.entity_id
_entity_poly.type
_entity_poly.pdbx_seq_one_letter_code
_entity_poly.pdbx_strand_id
1 'polypeptide(L)'
;MTIIQNDKFEQCFEMVMSLWPQECKVRVNDIADTNEMVSRDSSSFYLDIYLDIYNEVLHHMEDEDRQLLHRVQHGVFEVVSTLCHTTSVKSVSRDCIDKQEVREVLNQSPHWQVV
;
A
#
# COMPACT_ATOMS: atom_id res chain seq x y z
N MET A 1 5.09 -16.86 -12.39
CA MET A 1 5.77 -16.33 -11.20
C MET A 1 6.79 -15.31 -11.68
N THR A 2 6.70 -14.09 -11.19
CA THR A 2 7.56 -12.98 -11.64
C THR A 2 8.62 -12.68 -10.62
N ILE A 3 9.86 -12.59 -11.05
CA ILE A 3 10.99 -12.26 -10.19
C ILE A 3 11.16 -10.74 -10.16
N ILE A 4 11.21 -10.18 -8.95
CA ILE A 4 11.54 -8.79 -8.68
C ILE A 4 12.97 -8.78 -8.14
N GLN A 5 13.89 -8.15 -8.87
CA GLN A 5 15.26 -7.97 -8.38
C GLN A 5 15.26 -7.03 -7.16
N ASN A 6 16.13 -7.29 -6.18
CA ASN A 6 16.15 -6.51 -4.96
C ASN A 6 16.36 -5.00 -5.17
N ASP A 7 17.26 -4.61 -6.08
CA ASP A 7 17.52 -3.20 -6.42
C ASP A 7 16.27 -2.52 -6.99
N LYS A 8 15.53 -3.24 -7.83
CA LYS A 8 14.27 -2.81 -8.43
C LYS A 8 13.14 -2.71 -7.41
N PHE A 9 13.07 -3.66 -6.48
CA PHE A 9 12.17 -3.58 -5.33
C PHE A 9 12.44 -2.34 -4.49
N GLU A 10 13.70 -2.09 -4.14
CA GLU A 10 14.08 -0.94 -3.33
C GLU A 10 13.72 0.39 -4.01
N GLN A 11 14.04 0.54 -5.30
CA GLN A 11 13.68 1.74 -6.06
C GLN A 11 12.16 1.98 -6.08
N CYS A 12 11.38 0.93 -6.35
CA CYS A 12 9.92 1.04 -6.36
C CYS A 12 9.36 1.30 -4.97
N PHE A 13 9.92 0.71 -3.92
CA PHE A 13 9.48 0.94 -2.56
C PHE A 13 9.70 2.40 -2.15
N GLU A 14 10.90 2.95 -2.36
CA GLU A 14 11.17 4.36 -2.05
C GLU A 14 10.25 5.30 -2.84
N MET A 15 9.96 4.97 -4.10
CA MET A 15 9.01 5.74 -4.92
C MET A 15 7.59 5.69 -4.35
N VAL A 16 7.06 4.51 -4.04
CA VAL A 16 5.74 4.37 -3.41
C VAL A 16 5.68 5.14 -2.10
N MET A 17 6.70 5.02 -1.25
CA MET A 17 6.77 5.70 0.04
C MET A 17 6.88 7.23 -0.10
N SER A 18 7.54 7.73 -1.15
CA SER A 18 7.61 9.17 -1.42
C SER A 18 6.24 9.77 -1.78
N LEU A 19 5.38 8.98 -2.43
CA LEU A 19 4.02 9.36 -2.81
C LEU A 19 2.98 9.01 -1.74
N TRP A 20 3.33 8.13 -0.80
CA TRP A 20 2.44 7.69 0.26
C TRP A 20 2.16 8.83 1.25
N PRO A 21 0.89 9.05 1.66
CA PRO A 21 0.57 10.08 2.62
C PRO A 21 1.24 9.82 3.98
N GLN A 22 1.67 10.89 4.65
CA GLN A 22 2.37 10.81 5.93
C GLN A 22 1.52 10.10 7.01
N GLU A 23 0.20 10.33 7.01
CA GLU A 23 -0.75 9.60 7.84
C GLU A 23 -1.82 8.97 6.95
N CYS A 24 -1.96 7.65 7.04
CA CYS A 24 -3.04 6.93 6.39
C CYS A 24 -4.10 6.56 7.42
N LYS A 25 -5.29 7.17 7.31
CA LYS A 25 -6.40 6.94 8.24
C LYS A 25 -7.27 5.81 7.74
N VAL A 26 -7.42 4.79 8.57
CA VAL A 26 -8.27 3.63 8.32
C VAL A 26 -9.47 3.81 9.19
N ARG A 27 -10.60 4.15 8.57
CA ARG A 27 -11.90 4.10 9.25
C ARG A 27 -12.25 2.63 9.51
N VAL A 28 -11.65 2.06 10.55
CA VAL A 28 -12.13 0.79 11.10
C VAL A 28 -13.58 1.06 11.51
N ASN A 29 -14.53 0.34 10.90
CA ASN A 29 -15.95 0.47 11.21
C ASN A 29 -16.18 0.06 12.66
N ASP A 30 -15.98 1.01 13.59
CA ASP A 30 -16.57 0.94 14.91
C ASP A 30 -18.08 1.04 14.71
N ILE A 31 -18.76 -0.07 15.00
CA ILE A 31 -20.21 -0.08 15.15
C ILE A 31 -20.55 0.94 16.26
N ALA A 32 -21.46 1.87 15.94
CA ALA A 32 -21.98 2.97 16.77
C ALA A 32 -21.15 4.26 16.75
N ASP A 33 -21.57 5.27 15.99
CA ASP A 33 -22.67 6.14 16.40
C ASP A 33 -23.17 7.00 15.23
N THR A 34 -24.48 7.18 15.21
CA THR A 34 -25.24 8.04 14.31
C THR A 34 -24.82 9.51 14.44
N ASN A 35 -24.08 10.03 13.47
CA ASN A 35 -24.37 11.34 12.87
C ASN A 35 -23.59 11.55 11.56
N GLU A 36 -24.30 12.13 10.60
CA GLU A 36 -23.92 12.29 9.20
C GLU A 36 -22.54 12.94 9.00
N MET A 37 -21.56 12.14 8.57
CA MET A 37 -20.47 12.64 7.72
C MET A 37 -19.86 11.48 6.95
N VAL A 38 -20.53 11.15 5.82
CA VAL A 38 -20.09 10.30 4.71
C VAL A 38 -19.12 9.20 5.14
N SER A 39 -19.66 8.04 5.48
CA SER A 39 -18.92 6.79 5.62
C SER A 39 -18.26 6.45 4.29
N ARG A 40 -17.02 6.91 4.06
CA ARG A 40 -16.12 6.26 3.11
C ARG A 40 -15.53 5.07 3.85
N ASP A 41 -15.93 3.87 3.45
CA ASP A 41 -15.30 2.63 3.93
C ASP A 41 -13.78 2.76 3.82
N SER A 42 -13.03 2.18 4.78
CA SER A 42 -11.57 2.15 4.73
C SER A 42 -11.03 1.69 3.38
N SER A 43 -11.69 0.70 2.78
CA SER A 43 -11.36 0.21 1.44
C SER A 43 -11.44 1.30 0.36
N SER A 44 -12.37 2.26 0.49
CA SER A 44 -12.50 3.39 -0.44
C SER A 44 -11.37 4.39 -0.32
N PHE A 45 -10.90 4.71 0.90
CA PHE A 45 -9.79 5.67 1.07
C PHE A 45 -8.45 5.09 0.61
N TYR A 46 -8.22 3.79 0.85
CA TYR A 46 -7.05 3.11 0.31
C TYR A 46 -7.10 2.95 -1.19
N LEU A 47 -8.28 2.68 -1.76
CA LEU A 47 -8.45 2.64 -3.20
C LEU A 47 -8.17 4.02 -3.81
N ASP A 48 -8.58 5.11 -3.14
CA ASP A 48 -8.26 6.48 -3.57
C ASP A 48 -6.74 6.70 -3.58
N ILE A 49 -6.01 6.43 -2.48
CA ILE A 49 -4.53 6.54 -2.43
C ILE A 49 -3.88 5.63 -3.48
N TYR A 50 -4.42 4.44 -3.65
CA TYR A 50 -3.91 3.47 -4.60
C TYR A 50 -3.98 4.01 -6.02
N LEU A 51 -5.15 4.53 -6.40
CA LEU A 51 -5.42 5.12 -7.70
C LEU A 51 -4.66 6.43 -7.90
N ASP A 52 -4.51 7.25 -6.87
CA ASP A 52 -3.77 8.52 -6.93
C ASP A 52 -2.30 8.26 -7.24
N ILE A 53 -1.66 7.37 -6.48
CA ILE A 53 -0.29 6.94 -6.76
C ILE A 53 -0.24 6.34 -8.15
N TYR A 54 -1.10 5.37 -8.48
CA TYR A 54 -1.09 4.71 -9.79
C TYR A 54 -1.22 5.70 -10.95
N ASN A 55 -2.11 6.69 -10.88
CA ASN A 55 -2.34 7.69 -11.91
C ASN A 55 -1.16 8.66 -12.09
N GLU A 56 -0.50 9.05 -11.00
CA GLU A 56 0.67 9.94 -11.00
C GLU A 56 1.82 9.32 -11.80
N VAL A 57 2.04 8.02 -11.63
CA VAL A 57 3.15 7.29 -12.29
C VAL A 57 2.76 6.69 -13.64
N LEU A 58 1.47 6.49 -13.91
CA LEU A 58 0.99 5.88 -15.15
C LEU A 58 1.43 6.63 -16.41
N HIS A 59 1.58 7.95 -16.32
CA HIS A 59 1.95 8.81 -17.45
C HIS A 59 3.46 8.97 -17.66
N HIS A 60 4.27 8.48 -16.71
CA HIS A 60 5.70 8.79 -16.64
C HIS A 60 6.61 7.55 -16.68
N MET A 61 6.04 6.33 -16.66
CA MET A 61 6.80 5.09 -16.57
C MET A 61 6.49 4.11 -17.72
N GLU A 62 7.50 3.33 -18.09
CA GLU A 62 7.33 2.22 -19.04
C GLU A 62 6.40 1.13 -18.45
N ASP A 63 5.77 0.31 -19.31
CA ASP A 63 4.80 -0.72 -18.86
C ASP A 63 5.38 -1.69 -17.82
N GLU A 64 6.65 -2.09 -17.97
CA GLU A 64 7.30 -3.02 -17.05
C GLU A 64 7.53 -2.39 -15.66
N ASP A 65 8.01 -1.15 -15.63
CA ASP A 65 8.21 -0.41 -14.38
C ASP A 65 6.87 -0.11 -13.69
N ARG A 66 5.81 0.17 -14.46
CA ARG A 66 4.44 0.34 -13.91
C ARG A 66 3.93 -0.92 -13.24
N GLN A 67 4.12 -2.08 -13.87
CA GLN A 67 3.72 -3.36 -13.28
C GLN A 67 4.52 -3.67 -12.01
N LEU A 68 5.81 -3.35 -12.01
CA LEU A 68 6.65 -3.54 -10.85
C LEU A 68 6.18 -2.67 -9.67
N LEU A 69 5.95 -1.38 -9.93
CA LEU A 69 5.48 -0.44 -8.94
C LEU A 69 4.11 -0.83 -8.37
N HIS A 70 3.17 -1.25 -9.23
CA HIS A 70 1.87 -1.78 -8.83
C HIS A 70 2.01 -2.97 -7.87
N ARG A 71 2.97 -3.88 -8.10
CA ARG A 71 3.20 -5.01 -7.20
C ARG A 71 3.74 -4.54 -5.85
N VAL A 72 4.71 -3.63 -5.84
CA VAL A 72 5.26 -3.09 -4.58
C VAL A 72 4.19 -2.33 -3.79
N GLN A 73 3.38 -1.54 -4.48
CA GLN A 73 2.25 -0.82 -3.90
C GLN A 73 1.21 -1.75 -3.27
N HIS A 74 0.92 -2.89 -3.91
CA HIS A 74 0.08 -3.93 -3.32
C HIS A 74 0.70 -4.49 -2.03
N GLY A 75 2.00 -4.73 -2.00
CA GLY A 75 2.69 -5.18 -0.79
C GLY A 75 2.57 -4.18 0.37
N VAL A 76 2.76 -2.88 0.08
CA VAL A 76 2.57 -1.80 1.05
C VAL A 76 1.14 -1.78 1.60
N PHE A 77 0.15 -1.92 0.72
CA PHE A 77 -1.26 -1.97 1.12
C PHE A 77 -1.56 -3.11 2.09
N GLU A 78 -1.08 -4.32 1.81
CA GLU A 78 -1.29 -5.50 2.65
C GLU A 78 -0.66 -5.34 4.05
N VAL A 79 0.54 -4.76 4.14
CA VAL A 79 1.19 -4.43 5.42
C VAL A 79 0.34 -3.44 6.21
N VAL A 80 -0.07 -2.34 5.58
CA VAL A 80 -0.89 -1.32 6.24
C VAL A 80 -2.24 -1.88 6.70
N SER A 81 -2.91 -2.68 5.85
CA SER A 81 -4.15 -3.37 6.19
C SER A 81 -3.97 -4.27 7.42
N THR A 82 -2.90 -5.06 7.44
CA THR A 82 -2.55 -5.94 8.56
C THR A 82 -2.28 -5.15 9.83
N LEU A 83 -1.52 -4.05 9.76
CA LEU A 83 -1.25 -3.18 10.90
C LEU A 83 -2.55 -2.64 11.48
N CYS A 84 -3.44 -2.09 10.65
CA CYS A 84 -4.72 -1.54 11.10
C CYS A 84 -5.63 -2.59 11.75
N HIS A 85 -5.67 -3.81 11.20
CA HIS A 85 -6.48 -4.89 11.75
C HIS A 85 -5.91 -5.43 13.08
N THR A 86 -4.60 -5.59 13.18
CA THR A 86 -3.95 -6.21 14.35
C THR A 86 -3.86 -5.26 15.54
N THR A 87 -3.66 -3.97 15.30
CA THR A 87 -3.41 -2.98 16.36
C THR A 87 -4.64 -2.16 16.72
N SER A 88 -5.76 -2.30 15.98
CA SER A 88 -7.00 -1.54 16.17
C SER A 88 -6.80 -0.01 16.17
N VAL A 89 -5.67 0.48 15.64
CA VAL A 89 -5.46 1.92 15.45
C VAL A 89 -6.18 2.42 14.21
N LYS A 90 -6.78 3.61 14.35
CA LYS A 90 -7.54 4.31 13.31
C LYS A 90 -6.63 5.01 12.28
N SER A 91 -5.32 4.99 12.48
CA SER A 91 -4.34 5.61 11.60
C SER A 91 -2.99 4.91 11.71
N VAL A 92 -2.36 4.67 10.56
CA VAL A 92 -1.00 4.18 10.45
C VAL A 92 -0.15 5.27 9.80
N SER A 93 0.91 5.68 10.49
CA SER A 93 1.91 6.58 9.91
C SER A 93 2.67 5.85 8.82
N ARG A 94 3.09 6.57 7.79
CA ARG A 94 4.04 6.08 6.80
C ARG A 94 5.28 5.46 7.44
N ASP A 95 5.75 6.02 8.55
CA ASP A 95 6.96 5.55 9.26
C ASP A 95 6.78 4.16 9.92
N CYS A 96 5.54 3.66 9.99
CA CYS A 96 5.24 2.32 10.49
C CYS A 96 5.31 1.24 9.40
N ILE A 97 5.50 1.62 8.13
CA ILE A 97 5.54 0.68 7.01
C ILE A 97 6.98 0.19 6.85
N ASP A 98 7.23 -1.03 7.31
CA ASP A 98 8.56 -1.63 7.23
C ASP A 98 8.80 -2.28 5.85
N LYS A 99 9.96 -1.97 5.25
CA LYS A 99 10.35 -2.48 3.94
C LYS A 99 10.53 -4.00 3.92
N GLN A 100 11.06 -4.57 5.00
CA GLN A 100 11.28 -6.01 5.13
C GLN A 100 9.93 -6.74 5.26
N GLU A 101 8.97 -6.19 6.00
CA GLU A 101 7.60 -6.73 6.05
C GLU A 101 6.93 -6.70 4.67
N VAL A 102 7.06 -5.59 3.92
CA VAL A 102 6.53 -5.51 2.54
C VAL A 102 7.17 -6.57 1.65
N ARG A 103 8.49 -6.77 1.75
CA ARG A 103 9.19 -7.83 1.03
C ARG A 103 8.65 -9.22 1.38
N GLU A 104 8.44 -9.49 2.67
CA GLU A 104 7.94 -10.78 3.15
C GLU A 104 6.52 -11.06 2.65
N VAL A 105 5.64 -10.06 2.70
CA VAL A 105 4.29 -10.15 2.12
C VAL A 105 4.35 -10.44 0.63
N LEU A 106 5.23 -9.78 -0.12
CA LEU A 106 5.41 -10.08 -1.54
C LEU A 106 5.88 -11.53 -1.73
N ASN A 107 6.86 -11.99 -0.96
CA ASN A 107 7.39 -13.35 -1.04
C ASN A 107 6.41 -14.45 -0.62
N GLN A 108 5.30 -14.11 0.04
CA GLN A 108 4.21 -15.05 0.34
C GLN A 108 3.24 -15.23 -0.83
N SER A 109 3.29 -14.36 -1.85
CA SER A 109 2.42 -14.46 -3.02
C SER A 109 2.86 -15.60 -3.95
N PRO A 110 1.92 -16.37 -4.53
CA PRO A 110 2.26 -17.35 -5.56
C PRO A 110 2.64 -16.69 -6.91
N HIS A 111 2.41 -15.38 -7.06
CA HIS A 111 2.56 -14.68 -8.33
C HIS A 111 3.91 -13.98 -8.48
N TRP A 112 4.57 -13.60 -7.39
CA TRP A 112 5.80 -12.83 -7.41
C TRP A 112 6.75 -13.20 -6.28
N GLN A 113 8.04 -12.91 -6.48
CA GLN A 113 9.08 -13.12 -5.48
C GLN A 113 10.16 -12.04 -5.62
N VAL A 114 10.56 -11.44 -4.51
CA VAL A 114 11.72 -10.54 -4.39
C VAL A 114 12.96 -11.38 -4.07
N VAL A 115 13.99 -11.28 -4.93
CA VAL A 115 15.26 -12.03 -4.82
C VAL A 115 16.48 -11.12 -4.76
#